data_AF-Q9TGA0-F1
#
_entry.id   AF-Q9TGA0-F1
#
_cell.length_a   1.000
_cell.length_b   1.000
_cell.length_c   1.000
_cell.angle_alpha   90.00
_cell.angle_beta   90.00
_cell.angle_gamma   90.00
#
_symmetry.space_group_name_H-M   'P 1'
#
loop_
_entity.id
_entity.type
_entity.pdbx_description
1 polymer ?
#
loop_
_entity_poly.entity_id
_entity_poly.type
_entity_poly.pdbx_seq_one_letter_code
_entity_poly.pdbx_strand_id
1 'polypeptide(L)'
;LAETNRAPFDLTEGESELVSGFNVEYAAGPFALFFLAEYANILFMNSLSCLLFFNPGNMNQPDMFPANLMMKVILLTLGFLWIRASYPRFRYDHLMHLLWKQFLPITLALCLWHMSFPISMSGLPPN
;
A
#
# COMPACT_ATOMS: atom_id res chain seq x y z
N LEU A 1 -0.26 -2.54 -0.33
CA LEU A 1 -0.12 -3.99 -0.63
C LEU A 1 -1.50 -4.65 -0.74
N ALA A 2 -2.28 -4.75 0.35
CA ALA A 2 -3.63 -5.33 0.28
C ALA A 2 -4.63 -4.44 -0.48
N GLU A 3 -4.60 -3.13 -0.24
CA GLU A 3 -5.51 -2.16 -0.89
C GLU A 3 -5.23 -1.97 -2.40
N THR A 4 -4.02 -2.31 -2.84
CA THR A 4 -3.62 -2.23 -4.26
C THR A 4 -3.99 -3.49 -5.04
N ASN A 5 -4.70 -4.46 -4.44
CA ASN A 5 -5.09 -5.74 -5.06
C ASN A 5 -3.92 -6.44 -5.78
N ARG A 6 -2.72 -6.44 -5.20
CA ARG A 6 -1.52 -7.04 -5.82
C ARG A 6 -1.01 -8.25 -5.06
N ALA A 7 -0.43 -9.18 -5.80
CA ALA A 7 0.17 -10.40 -5.28
C ALA A 7 1.12 -10.05 -4.13
N PRO A 8 0.94 -10.65 -2.94
CA PRO A 8 0.24 -11.91 -2.65
C PRO A 8 -1.24 -11.80 -2.24
N PHE A 9 -1.87 -10.61 -2.32
CA PHE A 9 -3.29 -10.35 -2.00
C PHE A 9 -4.17 -10.15 -3.23
N ASP A 10 -3.67 -10.55 -4.40
CA ASP A 10 -4.36 -10.48 -5.68
C ASP A 10 -5.32 -11.65 -5.83
N LEU A 11 -6.49 -11.49 -5.21
CA LEU A 11 -7.55 -12.49 -5.20
C LEU A 11 -8.49 -12.29 -6.38
N THR A 12 -8.84 -11.05 -6.71
CA THR A 12 -9.73 -10.73 -7.84
C THR A 12 -9.24 -11.25 -9.19
N GLU A 13 -7.92 -11.33 -9.42
CA GLU A 13 -7.34 -11.91 -10.64
C GLU A 13 -7.01 -13.42 -10.49
N GLY A 14 -6.90 -13.93 -9.26
CA GLY A 14 -6.60 -15.33 -8.95
C GLY A 14 -7.82 -16.25 -8.97
N GLU A 15 -8.97 -15.85 -8.42
CA GLU A 15 -10.21 -16.66 -8.50
C GLU A 15 -10.81 -16.66 -9.91
N SER A 16 -10.29 -15.82 -10.80
CA SER A 16 -10.61 -15.77 -12.22
C SER A 16 -9.62 -16.55 -13.10
N GLU A 17 -8.70 -17.34 -12.54
CA GLU A 17 -7.85 -18.23 -13.35
C GLU A 17 -8.61 -19.42 -13.99
N LEU A 18 -9.93 -19.53 -13.75
CA LEU A 18 -10.84 -20.36 -14.55
C LEU A 18 -11.55 -19.63 -15.71
N VAL A 19 -11.65 -18.30 -15.67
CA VAL A 19 -12.02 -17.38 -16.78
C VAL A 19 -11.66 -15.98 -16.28
N SER A 20 -10.76 -15.24 -16.94
CA SER A 20 -10.32 -13.89 -16.54
C SER A 20 -11.50 -12.90 -16.50
N GLY A 21 -12.27 -12.93 -15.41
CA GLY A 21 -13.68 -12.55 -15.39
C GLY A 21 -13.96 -11.13 -15.86
N PHE A 22 -13.44 -10.12 -15.14
CA PHE A 22 -13.83 -8.72 -15.38
C PHE A 22 -13.17 -8.10 -16.62
N ASN A 23 -12.00 -8.61 -17.05
CA ASN A 23 -11.26 -8.04 -18.18
C ASN A 23 -11.67 -8.60 -19.55
N VAL A 24 -12.44 -9.70 -19.60
CA VAL A 24 -12.84 -10.37 -20.86
C VAL A 24 -13.98 -9.66 -21.57
N GLU A 25 -14.80 -8.91 -20.85
CA GLU A 25 -15.99 -8.24 -21.42
C GLU A 25 -15.67 -6.88 -22.05
N TYR A 26 -14.47 -6.34 -21.82
CA TYR A 26 -14.08 -5.01 -22.28
C TYR A 26 -13.25 -5.04 -23.58
N ALA A 27 -13.64 -4.20 -24.53
CA ALA A 27 -12.83 -3.91 -25.71
C ALA A 27 -11.48 -3.27 -25.33
N ALA A 28 -10.52 -3.27 -26.25
CA ALA A 28 -9.13 -2.85 -26.02
C ALA A 28 -8.96 -1.45 -25.38
N GLY A 29 -9.89 -0.51 -25.63
CA GLY A 29 -9.87 0.84 -25.06
C GLY A 29 -10.08 0.88 -23.53
N PRO A 30 -11.28 0.50 -23.02
CA PRO A 30 -11.54 0.45 -21.58
C PRO A 30 -10.62 -0.52 -20.83
N PHE A 31 -10.15 -1.60 -21.48
CA PHE A 31 -9.12 -2.48 -20.92
C PHE A 31 -7.83 -1.71 -20.57
N ALA A 32 -7.32 -0.87 -21.48
CA ALA A 32 -6.12 -0.08 -21.24
C ALA A 32 -6.26 0.90 -20.07
N LEU A 33 -7.46 1.46 -19.86
CA LEU A 33 -7.73 2.37 -18.75
C LEU A 33 -7.70 1.65 -17.40
N PHE A 34 -8.16 0.40 -17.31
CA PHE A 34 -8.07 -0.39 -16.08
C PHE A 34 -6.61 -0.68 -15.69
N PHE A 35 -5.76 -1.09 -16.64
CA PHE A 35 -4.33 -1.26 -16.36
C PHE A 35 -3.68 0.04 -15.92
N LEU A 36 -3.96 1.15 -16.61
CA LEU A 36 -3.41 2.45 -16.24
C LEU A 36 -3.85 2.86 -14.84
N ALA A 37 -5.12 2.66 -14.48
CA ALA A 37 -5.65 2.97 -13.16
C ALA A 37 -5.01 2.10 -12.05
N GLU A 38 -4.81 0.80 -12.31
CA GLU A 38 -4.16 -0.10 -11.34
C GLU A 38 -2.72 0.34 -11.06
N TYR A 39 -1.94 0.65 -12.10
CA TYR A 39 -0.57 1.14 -11.95
C TYR A 39 -0.52 2.53 -11.30
N ALA A 40 -1.47 3.42 -11.62
CA ALA A 40 -1.58 4.73 -10.99
C ALA A 40 -1.86 4.61 -9.49
N ASN A 41 -2.75 3.69 -9.08
CA ASN A 41 -3.05 3.42 -7.68
C ASN A 41 -1.82 2.89 -6.92
N ILE A 42 -0.99 2.05 -7.54
CA ILE A 42 0.26 1.58 -6.93
C ILE A 42 1.22 2.75 -6.67
N LEU A 43 1.39 3.64 -7.65
CA LEU A 43 2.27 4.80 -7.49
C LEU A 43 1.73 5.77 -6.43
N PHE A 44 0.42 6.01 -6.43
CA PHE A 44 -0.25 6.88 -5.46
C PHE A 44 -0.13 6.35 -4.02
N MET A 45 -0.36 5.05 -3.79
CA MET A 45 -0.23 4.47 -2.46
C MET A 45 1.22 4.49 -1.95
N ASN A 46 2.19 4.31 -2.84
CA ASN A 46 3.61 4.42 -2.49
C ASN A 46 4.02 5.86 -2.16
N SER A 47 3.51 6.86 -2.89
CA SER A 47 3.78 8.27 -2.57
C SER A 47 3.15 8.68 -1.24
N LEU A 48 1.92 8.24 -0.96
CA LEU A 48 1.26 8.47 0.33
C LEU A 48 2.04 7.81 1.49
N SER A 49 2.48 6.57 1.30
CA SER A 49 3.29 5.85 2.30
C SER A 49 4.63 6.54 2.57
N CYS A 50 5.31 7.03 1.52
CA CYS A 50 6.53 7.83 1.66
C CYS A 50 6.31 9.09 2.51
N LEU A 51 5.19 9.79 2.29
CA LEU A 51 4.87 11.01 3.00
C LEU A 51 4.56 10.76 4.48
N LEU A 52 3.80 9.72 4.79
CA LEU A 52 3.42 9.37 6.16
C LEU A 52 4.59 8.84 6.99
N PHE A 53 5.39 7.92 6.44
CA PHE A 53 6.39 7.17 7.22
C PHE A 53 7.82 7.63 7.00
N PHE A 54 8.17 8.03 5.77
CA PHE A 54 9.56 8.24 5.39
C PHE A 54 9.93 9.71 5.21
N ASN A 55 9.13 10.65 5.75
CA ASN A 55 9.27 12.11 5.65
C ASN A 55 10.41 12.57 4.71
N PRO A 56 10.10 13.07 3.48
CA PRO A 56 11.11 13.52 2.52
C PRO A 56 12.03 14.64 3.04
N GLY A 57 11.75 15.20 4.22
CA GLY A 57 12.61 16.15 4.93
C GLY A 57 12.39 17.56 4.41
N ASN A 58 12.34 18.53 5.33
CA ASN A 58 12.54 19.93 4.99
C ASN A 58 14.03 20.14 4.72
N MET A 59 14.49 19.77 3.53
CA MET A 59 15.78 20.25 3.07
C MET A 59 15.71 21.77 2.98
N ASN A 60 16.78 22.46 3.38
CA ASN A 60 16.89 23.93 3.33
C ASN A 60 16.73 24.53 1.91
N GLN A 61 16.52 23.68 0.90
CA GLN A 61 16.27 24.03 -0.50
C GLN A 61 14.96 23.38 -0.97
N PRO A 62 13.94 24.15 -1.36
CA PRO A 62 12.64 23.61 -1.76
C PRO A 62 12.71 22.76 -3.04
N ASP A 63 13.68 23.03 -3.93
CA ASP A 63 13.82 22.33 -5.22
C ASP A 63 14.28 20.86 -5.06
N MET A 64 14.92 20.51 -3.95
CA MET A 64 15.41 19.16 -3.68
C MET A 64 14.34 18.24 -3.07
N PHE A 65 13.23 18.81 -2.60
CA PHE A 65 12.11 18.06 -2.04
C PHE A 65 11.48 17.07 -3.03
N PRO A 66 11.07 17.45 -4.26
CA PRO A 66 10.47 16.52 -5.21
C PRO A 66 11.44 15.41 -5.62
N ALA A 67 12.74 15.72 -5.77
CA ALA A 67 13.76 14.73 -6.10
C ALA A 67 13.91 13.67 -5.00
N ASN A 68 13.95 14.08 -3.73
CA ASN A 68 14.04 13.15 -2.60
C ASN A 68 12.77 12.30 -2.45
N LEU A 69 11.60 12.92 -2.63
CA LEU A 69 10.33 12.18 -2.63
C LEU A 69 10.32 11.12 -3.74
N MET A 70 10.67 11.48 -4.98
CA MET A 70 10.72 10.53 -6.10
C MET A 70 11.71 9.39 -5.84
N MET A 71 12.89 9.69 -5.31
CA MET A 71 13.88 8.66 -4.97
C MET A 71 13.32 7.64 -3.96
N LYS A 72 12.65 8.10 -2.90
CA LYS A 72 12.02 7.24 -1.89
C LYS A 72 10.86 6.44 -2.47
N VAL A 73 10.05 7.05 -3.33
CA VAL A 73 8.93 6.36 -4.02
C VAL A 73 9.46 5.25 -4.92
N ILE A 74 10.52 5.49 -5.69
CA ILE A 74 11.15 4.48 -6.56
C ILE A 74 11.69 3.31 -5.72
N LEU A 75 12.30 3.60 -4.57
CA LEU A 75 12.81 2.56 -3.68
C LEU A 75 11.67 1.69 -3.13
N LEU A 76 10.55 2.29 -2.73
CA LEU A 76 9.36 1.56 -2.26
C LEU A 76 8.70 0.75 -3.39
N THR A 77 8.59 1.30 -4.60
CA THR A 77 8.01 0.55 -5.74
C THR A 77 8.88 -0.64 -6.13
N LEU A 78 10.22 -0.52 -6.08
CA LEU A 78 11.14 -1.66 -6.25
C LEU A 78 10.91 -2.74 -5.19
N GLY A 79 10.66 -2.34 -3.94
CA GLY A 79 10.26 -3.27 -2.88
C GLY A 79 8.96 -4.03 -3.22
N PHE A 80 7.94 -3.34 -3.74
CA PHE A 80 6.70 -3.98 -4.20
C PHE A 80 6.93 -4.98 -5.33
N LEU A 81 7.76 -4.63 -6.32
CA LEU A 81 8.16 -5.53 -7.41
C LEU A 81 8.89 -6.77 -6.88
N TRP A 82 9.76 -6.61 -5.88
CA TRP A 82 10.50 -7.71 -5.29
C TRP A 82 9.61 -8.64 -4.45
N ILE A 83 8.67 -8.09 -3.68
CA ILE A 83 7.68 -8.86 -2.92
C ILE A 83 6.82 -9.69 -3.88
N ARG A 84 6.38 -9.10 -5.00
CA ARG A 84 5.64 -9.83 -6.06
C ARG A 84 6.46 -10.99 -6.63
N ALA A 85 7.76 -10.84 -6.80
CA ALA A 85 8.62 -11.89 -7.35
C ALA A 85 8.92 -13.01 -6.34
N SER A 86 8.87 -12.72 -5.04
CA SER A 86 9.38 -13.63 -4.00
C SER A 86 8.29 -14.46 -3.32
N TYR A 87 7.05 -13.96 -3.22
CA TYR A 87 5.99 -14.61 -2.43
C TYR A 87 4.92 -15.27 -3.31
N PRO A 88 4.48 -16.49 -2.95
CA PRO A 88 3.32 -17.13 -3.58
C PRO A 88 2.01 -16.43 -3.17
N ARG A 89 0.95 -16.62 -3.95
CA ARG A 89 -0.38 -16.07 -3.69
C ARG A 89 -0.99 -16.66 -2.40
N PHE A 90 -1.60 -15.83 -1.56
CA PHE A 90 -2.38 -16.30 -0.40
C PHE A 90 -3.83 -16.57 -0.79
N ARG A 91 -4.41 -17.63 -0.22
CA ARG A 91 -5.86 -17.91 -0.33
C ARG A 91 -6.66 -16.92 0.52
N TYR A 92 -7.88 -16.57 0.07
CA TYR A 92 -8.79 -15.63 0.73
C TYR A 92 -8.97 -15.91 2.23
N ASP A 93 -9.13 -17.18 2.60
CA ASP A 93 -9.34 -17.60 3.99
C ASP A 93 -8.15 -17.23 4.91
N HIS A 94 -6.92 -17.36 4.40
CA HIS A 94 -5.71 -17.00 5.14
C HIS A 94 -5.55 -15.49 5.25
N LEU A 95 -5.91 -14.74 4.19
CA LEU A 95 -5.94 -13.28 4.21
C LEU A 95 -6.92 -12.78 5.27
N MET A 96 -8.16 -13.29 5.27
CA MET A 96 -9.18 -12.88 6.23
C MET A 96 -8.77 -13.21 7.66
N HIS A 97 -8.20 -14.40 7.89
CA HIS A 97 -7.66 -14.74 9.20
C HIS A 97 -6.56 -13.76 9.65
N LEU A 98 -5.64 -13.41 8.76
CA LEU A 98 -4.52 -12.52 9.05
C LEU A 98 -4.99 -11.09 9.35
N LEU A 99 -5.93 -10.54 8.57
CA LEU A 99 -6.51 -9.22 8.84
C LEU A 99 -7.29 -9.20 10.16
N TRP A 100 -8.21 -10.14 10.36
CA TRP A 100 -9.16 -10.10 11.47
C TRP A 100 -8.60 -10.62 12.79
N LYS A 101 -7.78 -11.67 12.76
CA LYS A 101 -7.27 -12.29 14.00
C LYS A 101 -5.91 -11.76 14.41
N GLN A 102 -5.08 -11.30 13.48
CA GLN A 102 -3.73 -10.84 13.80
C GLN A 102 -3.61 -9.32 13.73
N PHE A 103 -3.96 -8.70 12.61
CA PHE A 103 -3.78 -7.24 12.48
C PHE A 103 -4.77 -6.45 13.32
N LEU A 104 -6.05 -6.81 13.36
CA LEU A 104 -7.06 -6.03 14.07
C LEU A 104 -6.79 -5.90 15.59
N PRO A 105 -6.41 -6.96 16.33
CA PRO A 105 -6.04 -6.81 17.74
C PRO A 105 -4.79 -5.94 17.94
N ILE A 106 -3.81 -6.06 17.05
CA ILE A 106 -2.55 -5.29 17.12
C ILE A 106 -2.81 -3.81 16.83
N THR A 107 -3.62 -3.47 15.82
CA THR A 107 -3.94 -2.08 15.50
C THR A 107 -4.74 -1.40 16.61
N LEU A 108 -5.67 -2.12 17.26
CA LEU A 108 -6.37 -1.62 18.44
C LEU A 108 -5.41 -1.36 19.60
N ALA A 109 -4.47 -2.28 19.87
CA ALA A 109 -3.46 -2.08 20.91
C ALA A 109 -2.55 -0.87 20.62
N LEU A 110 -2.10 -0.71 19.36
CA LEU A 110 -1.30 0.43 18.93
C LEU A 110 -2.08 1.75 18.98
N CYS A 111 -3.37 1.74 18.67
CA CYS A 111 -4.23 2.91 18.78
C CYS A 111 -4.31 3.39 20.24
N LEU A 112 -4.59 2.48 21.18
CA LEU A 112 -4.59 2.80 22.61
C LEU A 112 -3.23 3.33 23.07
N TRP A 113 -2.14 2.69 22.63
CA TRP A 113 -0.78 3.12 22.93
C TRP A 113 -0.53 4.54 22.43
N HIS A 114 -0.79 4.83 21.16
CA HIS A 114 -0.56 6.14 20.55
C HIS A 114 -1.40 7.26 21.18
N MET A 115 -2.58 6.95 21.74
CA MET A 115 -3.35 7.92 22.52
C MET A 115 -2.74 8.16 23.90
N SER A 116 -2.35 7.09 24.61
CA SER A 116 -1.82 7.18 25.98
C SER A 116 -0.40 7.75 26.05
N PHE A 117 0.45 7.44 25.07
CA PHE A 117 1.88 7.69 25.14
C PHE A 117 2.22 9.19 25.14
N PRO A 118 1.69 10.04 24.23
CA PRO A 118 1.91 11.48 24.25
C PRO A 118 1.41 12.14 25.53
N ILE A 119 0.29 11.65 26.10
CA ILE A 119 -0.26 12.16 27.37
C ILE A 119 0.70 11.85 28.52
N SER A 120 1.20 10.61 28.60
CA SER A 120 2.12 10.19 29.67
C SER A 120 3.47 10.93 29.66
N MET A 121 3.96 11.28 28.46
CA MET A 121 5.23 11.99 28.27
C MET A 121 5.05 13.51 28.23
N SER A 122 3.85 14.04 28.48
CA SER A 122 3.51 15.47 28.36
C SER A 122 3.93 16.08 27.00
N GLY A 123 3.85 15.28 25.93
CA GLY A 123 4.33 15.60 24.59
C GLY A 123 3.21 15.70 23.55
N LEU A 124 2.09 16.35 23.90
CA LEU A 124 1.01 16.58 22.95
C LEU A 124 1.49 17.53 21.84
N PRO A 125 1.28 17.20 20.55
CA PRO A 125 1.61 18.11 19.46
C PRO A 125 0.78 19.39 19.56
N PRO A 126 1.30 20.54 19.09
CA PRO A 126 0.51 21.77 18.98
C PRO A 126 -0.65 21.56 17.99
N ASN A 127 -1.82 22.12 18.33
CA ASN A 127 -3.02 22.09 17.49
C ASN A 127 -2.87 22.98 16.25
#